data_AF-A0A927VT98-F1
#
_entry.id   AF-A0A927VT98-F1
#
_cell.length_a   1.000
_cell.length_b   1.000
_cell.length_c   1.000
_cell.angle_alpha   90.00
_cell.angle_beta   90.00
_cell.angle_gamma   90.00
#
_symmetry.space_group_name_H-M   'P 1'
#
loop_
_entity.id
_entity.type
_entity.pdbx_description
1 polymer ?
#
loop_
_entity_poly.entity_id
_entity_poly.type
_entity_poly.pdbx_seq_one_letter_code
_entity_poly.pdbx_strand_id
1 'polypeptide(L)'
;MMGKKDLLGRDQFQMITLNSLVPQNHIVRKIDTAVDLSFIYDIVKDLYSEVGKESIDPVVLIIITLIQYTFGIRSMRQTINEIQTNVAYRWSLGWYPHKSQCK
;
A
#
# COMPACT_ATOMS: atom_id res chain seq x y z
N MET A 1 12.40 -10.90 -34.11
CA MET A 1 11.02 -11.05 -34.63
C MET A 1 10.09 -10.30 -33.68
N MET A 2 9.37 -9.27 -34.15
CA MET A 2 8.44 -8.51 -33.32
C MET A 2 7.11 -9.26 -33.23
N GLY A 3 6.91 -10.02 -32.15
CA GLY A 3 5.64 -10.70 -31.88
C GLY A 3 4.58 -9.69 -31.47
N LYS A 4 3.49 -9.55 -32.24
CA LYS A 4 2.29 -8.84 -31.78
C LYS A 4 1.64 -9.67 -30.68
N LYS A 5 1.51 -9.10 -29.48
CA LYS A 5 0.74 -9.69 -28.39
C LYS A 5 -0.70 -9.17 -28.48
N ASP A 6 -1.65 -10.08 -28.61
CA ASP A 6 -3.07 -9.73 -28.55
C ASP A 6 -3.44 -9.23 -27.14
N LEU A 7 -4.10 -8.06 -27.11
CA LEU A 7 -4.48 -7.38 -25.87
C LEU A 7 -5.72 -7.99 -25.20
N LEU A 8 -6.30 -9.03 -25.82
CA LEU A 8 -7.46 -9.79 -25.33
C LEU A 8 -7.20 -10.52 -24.00
N GLY A 9 -5.95 -10.63 -23.56
CA GLY A 9 -5.58 -11.25 -22.29
C GLY A 9 -5.84 -10.42 -21.03
N ARG A 10 -6.35 -9.19 -21.14
CA ARG A 10 -6.55 -8.28 -20.00
C ARG A 10 -7.68 -8.70 -19.06
N ASP A 11 -8.69 -9.42 -19.57
CA ASP A 11 -9.87 -9.86 -18.82
C ASP A 11 -9.77 -11.33 -18.36
N GLN A 12 -8.56 -11.90 -18.33
CA GLN A 12 -8.34 -13.27 -17.89
C GLN A 12 -8.11 -13.35 -16.38
N PHE A 13 -8.81 -14.28 -15.72
CA PHE A 13 -8.60 -14.56 -14.30
C PHE A 13 -7.30 -15.33 -14.09
N GLN A 14 -6.37 -14.75 -13.33
CA GLN A 14 -5.11 -15.40 -12.97
C GLN A 14 -4.91 -15.34 -11.45
N MET A 15 -4.73 -16.50 -10.81
CA MET A 15 -4.40 -16.58 -9.38
C MET A 15 -2.90 -16.38 -9.20
N ILE A 16 -2.48 -15.19 -8.79
CA ILE A 16 -1.10 -14.82 -8.53
C ILE A 16 -0.99 -14.21 -7.12
N THR A 17 0.09 -14.50 -6.40
CA THR A 17 0.33 -13.85 -5.10
C THR A 17 0.88 -12.44 -5.30
N LEU A 18 0.55 -11.50 -4.41
CA LEU A 18 1.11 -10.14 -4.49
C LEU A 18 2.63 -10.13 -4.30
N ASN A 19 3.13 -11.08 -3.51
CA ASN A 19 4.56 -11.31 -3.33
C ASN A 19 5.27 -11.64 -4.65
N SER A 20 4.61 -12.31 -5.60
CA SER A 20 5.20 -12.57 -6.92
C SER A 20 5.03 -11.41 -7.91
N LEU A 21 4.09 -10.49 -7.67
CA LEU A 21 3.84 -9.34 -8.54
C LEU A 21 4.86 -8.21 -8.33
N VAL A 22 5.35 -8.03 -7.10
CA VAL A 22 6.32 -6.98 -6.78
C VAL A 22 7.73 -7.58 -6.78
N PRO A 23 8.64 -7.13 -7.66
CA PRO A 23 10.02 -7.62 -7.71
C PRO A 23 10.72 -7.48 -6.36
N GLN A 24 11.58 -8.44 -6.01
CA GLN A 24 12.33 -8.42 -4.74
C GLN A 24 13.25 -7.19 -4.60
N ASN A 25 13.81 -6.73 -5.72
CA ASN A 25 14.72 -5.58 -5.76
C ASN A 25 13.99 -4.22 -5.76
N HIS A 26 12.65 -4.19 -5.64
CA HIS A 26 11.87 -2.96 -5.65
C HIS A 26 12.15 -2.10 -4.42
N ILE A 27 12.22 -0.78 -4.58
CA ILE A 27 12.58 0.18 -3.51
C ILE A 27 11.64 0.04 -2.31
N VAL A 28 10.35 -0.13 -2.55
CA VAL A 28 9.33 -0.29 -1.49
C VAL A 28 9.64 -1.47 -0.56
N ARG A 29 10.18 -2.59 -1.08
CA ARG A 29 10.58 -3.73 -0.25
C ARG A 29 11.80 -3.40 0.61
N LYS A 30 12.74 -2.63 0.06
CA LYS A 30 13.93 -2.19 0.81
C LYS A 30 13.54 -1.28 1.98
N ILE A 31 12.58 -0.39 1.76
CA ILE A 31 12.03 0.48 2.79
C ILE A 31 11.36 -0.35 3.87
N ASP A 32 10.47 -1.27 3.50
CA ASP A 32 9.76 -2.16 4.44
C ASP A 32 10.74 -2.95 5.33
N THR A 33 11.82 -3.48 4.76
CA THR A 33 12.86 -4.18 5.53
C THR A 33 13.73 -3.29 6.41
N ALA A 34 13.82 -1.99 6.10
CA ALA A 34 14.72 -1.05 6.77
C ALA A 34 14.02 -0.24 7.87
N VAL A 35 12.69 -0.16 7.84
CA VAL A 35 11.91 0.72 8.71
C VAL A 35 10.99 -0.11 9.59
N ASP A 36 11.35 -0.22 10.87
CA ASP A 36 10.45 -0.76 11.89
C ASP A 36 9.55 0.36 12.43
N LEU A 37 8.24 0.21 12.24
CA LEU A 37 7.21 1.19 12.60
C LEU A 37 6.41 0.77 13.84
N SER A 38 6.77 -0.34 14.49
CA SER A 38 6.07 -0.87 15.66
C SER A 38 5.97 0.13 16.81
N PHE A 39 7.00 0.97 17.00
CA PHE A 39 7.07 1.98 18.05
C PHE A 39 5.97 3.06 17.97
N ILE A 40 5.34 3.23 16.81
CA ILE A 40 4.32 4.28 16.61
C ILE A 40 3.09 4.01 17.45
N TYR A 41 2.69 2.74 17.60
CA TYR A 41 1.50 2.39 18.38
C TYR A 41 1.59 2.89 19.82
N ASP A 42 2.77 2.81 20.43
CA ASP A 42 2.99 3.29 21.80
C ASP A 42 2.89 4.82 21.88
N ILE A 43 3.37 5.55 20.86
CA ILE A 43 3.33 7.01 20.82
C ILE A 43 1.91 7.55 20.65
N VAL A 44 1.13 6.93 19.75
CA VAL A 44 -0.19 7.46 19.40
C VAL A 44 -1.33 6.86 20.22
N LYS A 45 -1.04 5.91 21.11
CA LYS A 45 -2.04 5.18 21.90
C LYS A 45 -3.07 6.11 22.56
N ASP A 46 -2.59 7.18 23.20
CA ASP A 46 -3.45 8.12 23.94
C ASP A 46 -4.29 9.02 23.03
N LEU A 47 -3.96 9.11 21.74
CA LEU A 47 -4.69 9.92 20.76
C LEU A 47 -5.82 9.14 20.09
N TYR A 48 -5.83 7.81 20.22
CA TYR A 48 -6.82 6.94 19.61
C TYR A 48 -7.78 6.40 20.66
N SER A 49 -9.08 6.55 20.40
CA SER A 49 -10.12 5.97 21.27
C SER A 49 -10.25 4.48 21.01
N GLU A 50 -10.37 3.68 22.07
CA GLU A 50 -10.74 2.26 21.99
C GLU A 50 -12.22 2.06 21.65
N VAL A 51 -13.04 3.12 21.78
CA VAL A 51 -14.50 3.06 21.55
C VAL A 51 -14.89 4.01 20.42
N GLY A 52 -15.64 3.49 19.44
CA GLY A 52 -16.22 4.28 18.36
C GLY A 52 -15.91 3.71 16.98
N LYS A 53 -15.96 4.56 15.96
CA LYS A 53 -15.64 4.18 14.59
C LYS A 53 -14.13 3.98 14.44
N GLU A 54 -13.75 2.82 13.90
CA GLU A 54 -12.37 2.51 13.57
C GLU A 54 -11.77 3.59 12.67
N SER A 55 -10.71 4.21 13.16
CA SER A 55 -9.91 5.17 12.41
C SER A 55 -8.87 4.43 11.57
N ILE A 56 -8.24 5.15 10.64
CA ILE A 56 -7.14 4.58 9.84
C ILE A 56 -5.99 4.21 10.78
N ASP A 57 -5.42 3.02 10.57
CA ASP A 57 -4.26 2.54 11.31
C ASP A 57 -3.11 3.58 11.25
N PRO A 58 -2.57 4.02 12.40
CA PRO A 58 -1.48 4.99 12.44
C PRO A 58 -0.23 4.54 11.67
N VAL A 59 0.10 3.25 11.66
CA VAL A 59 1.26 2.74 10.91
C VAL A 59 1.03 2.88 9.41
N VAL A 60 -0.18 2.53 8.95
CA VAL A 60 -0.59 2.69 7.54
C VAL A 60 -0.50 4.16 7.11
N LEU A 61 -0.95 5.09 7.96
CA LEU A 61 -0.84 6.52 7.68
C LEU A 61 0.63 6.96 7.48
N ILE A 62 1.54 6.47 8.33
CA ILE A 62 2.97 6.78 8.21
C ILE A 62 3.58 6.16 6.96
N ILE A 63 3.19 4.93 6.58
CA ILE A 63 3.67 4.32 5.34
C ILE A 63 3.19 5.12 4.12
N ILE A 64 1.95 5.61 4.11
CA ILE A 64 1.43 6.44 3.01
C ILE A 64 2.23 7.74 2.88
N THR A 65 2.54 8.42 3.98
CA THR A 65 3.34 9.65 3.94
C THR A 65 4.79 9.38 3.56
N LEU A 66 5.34 8.23 3.95
CA LEU A 66 6.66 7.79 3.55
C LEU A 66 6.72 7.50 2.04
N ILE A 67 5.73 6.81 1.47
CA ILE A 67 5.59 6.60 0.02
C ILE A 67 5.47 7.96 -0.69
N GLN A 68 4.62 8.84 -0.19
CA GLN A 68 4.45 10.18 -0.76
C GLN A 68 5.79 10.93 -0.84
N TYR A 69 6.56 10.92 0.23
CA TYR A 69 7.85 11.62 0.29
C TYR A 69 8.93 10.95 -0.57
N THR A 70 9.06 9.63 -0.50
CA THR A 70 10.09 8.88 -1.24
C THR A 70 9.91 8.92 -2.75
N PHE A 71 8.67 8.92 -3.23
CA PHE A 71 8.36 9.03 -4.66
C PHE A 71 8.09 10.47 -5.10
N GLY A 72 8.17 11.45 -4.20
CA GLY A 72 8.04 12.88 -4.52
C GLY A 72 6.64 13.29 -4.99
N ILE A 73 5.59 12.61 -4.52
CA ILE A 73 4.21 12.89 -4.92
C ILE A 73 3.72 14.15 -4.19
N ARG A 74 3.37 15.18 -4.95
CA ARG A 74 3.04 16.51 -4.38
C ARG A 74 1.71 16.55 -3.62
N SER A 75 0.78 15.66 -3.94
CA SER A 75 -0.59 15.69 -3.41
C SER A 75 -0.94 14.37 -2.74
N MET A 76 -1.43 14.44 -1.50
CA MET A 76 -1.90 13.26 -0.77
C MET A 76 -3.06 12.56 -1.49
N ARG A 77 -3.95 13.33 -2.15
CA ARG A 77 -5.03 12.75 -2.97
C ARG A 77 -4.48 11.97 -4.17
N GLN A 78 -3.42 12.49 -4.79
CA GLN A 78 -2.74 11.79 -5.87
C GLN A 78 -2.07 10.51 -5.36
N THR A 79 -1.42 10.57 -4.19
CA THR A 79 -0.83 9.37 -3.55
C THR A 79 -1.87 8.29 -3.35
N ILE A 80 -3.08 8.63 -2.88
CA ILE A 80 -4.18 7.68 -2.69
C ILE A 80 -4.61 7.06 -4.04
N ASN A 81 -4.72 7.86 -5.10
CA ASN A 81 -5.06 7.35 -6.44
C ASN A 81 -3.96 6.42 -7.00
N GLU A 82 -2.70 6.76 -6.77
CA GLU A 82 -1.57 5.92 -7.17
C GLU A 82 -1.53 4.62 -6.36
N ILE A 83 -1.85 4.65 -5.06
CA ILE A 83 -1.99 3.44 -4.24
C ILE A 83 -3.08 2.53 -4.80
N GLN A 84 -4.19 3.05 -5.32
CA GLN A 84 -5.25 2.21 -5.89
C GLN A 84 -4.80 1.44 -7.14
N THR A 85 -3.95 2.05 -7.95
CA THR A 85 -3.53 1.54 -9.27
C THR A 85 -2.18 0.82 -9.24
N ASN A 86 -1.28 1.17 -8.32
CA ASN A 86 0.06 0.63 -8.24
C ASN A 86 0.14 -0.56 -7.28
N VAL A 87 0.42 -1.75 -7.83
CA VAL A 87 0.53 -2.99 -7.07
C VAL A 87 1.66 -2.95 -6.02
N ALA A 88 2.76 -2.23 -6.29
CA ALA A 88 3.87 -2.13 -5.36
C ALA A 88 3.51 -1.38 -4.08
N TYR A 89 2.74 -0.29 -4.19
CA TYR A 89 2.28 0.47 -3.02
C TYR A 89 1.24 -0.31 -2.23
N ARG A 90 0.36 -1.05 -2.91
CA ARG A 90 -0.62 -1.94 -2.24
C ARG A 90 0.05 -3.06 -1.47
N TRP A 91 1.16 -3.56 -2.01
CA TRP A 91 1.97 -4.58 -1.35
C TRP A 91 2.56 -4.07 -0.04
N SER A 92 3.17 -2.87 0.00
CA SER A 92 3.70 -2.30 1.26
C SER A 92 2.63 -2.05 2.32
N LEU A 93 1.40 -1.79 1.89
CA LEU A 93 0.29 -1.55 2.81
C LEU A 93 -0.38 -2.85 3.27
N GLY A 94 0.12 -4.03 2.87
CA GLY A 94 -0.41 -5.32 3.30
C GLY A 94 -1.85 -5.62 2.85
N TRP A 95 -2.39 -4.85 1.89
CA TRP A 95 -3.81 -4.68 1.50
C TRP A 95 -4.62 -3.70 2.35
N TYR A 96 -4.64 -2.43 1.92
CA TYR A 96 -5.66 -1.47 2.35
C TYR A 96 -6.76 -1.27 1.29
N PRO A 97 -7.94 -1.89 1.46
CA PRO A 97 -9.18 -1.36 0.92
C PRO A 97 -9.96 -0.68 2.06
N HIS A 98 -10.00 0.66 2.10
CA HIS A 98 -11.07 1.31 2.87
C HIS A 98 -12.39 1.15 2.14
N LYS A 99 -13.00 -0.02 2.26
CA LYS A 99 -14.45 -0.17 2.17
C LYS A 99 -14.84 -1.14 3.26
N SER A 100 -15.29 -0.56 4.38
CA SER A 100 -16.18 -1.19 5.35
C SER A 100 -15.92 -2.67 5.59
N GLN A 101 -15.05 -3.00 6.54
CA GLN A 101 -15.35 -4.16 7.38
C GLN A 101 -16.41 -3.69 8.38
N CYS A 102 -17.64 -3.53 7.90
CA CYS A 102 -18.80 -3.64 8.77
C CYS A 102 -18.82 -5.10 9.23
N LYS A 103 -18.48 -5.31 10.49
CA LYS A 103 -18.99 -6.44 11.24
C LYS A 103 -19.98 -5.92 12.26
#